data_AF-A0A329LLG1-F1
#
_entry.id   AF-A0A329LLG1-F1
#
_cell.length_a   1.000
_cell.length_b   1.000
_cell.length_c   1.000
_cell.angle_alpha   90.00
_cell.angle_beta   90.00
_cell.angle_gamma   90.00
#
_symmetry.space_group_name_H-M   'P 1'
#
loop_
_entity.id
_entity.type
_entity.pdbx_description
1 polymer ?
#
loop_
_entity_poly.entity_id
_entity_poly.type
_entity_poly.pdbx_seq_one_letter_code
_entity_poly.pdbx_strand_id
1 'polypeptide(L)' 'MFTAVLFSLIAVYEWRFLRKRGRKPKTYVKVFAVLLVCFTYNFLLEWFRRLPSPNLLIEWIFGSLVRVFV' A
#
# COMPACT_ATOMS: atom_id res chain seq x y z
N MET A 1 -11.34 4.57 9.26
CA MET A 1 -12.36 3.50 9.15
C MET A 1 -12.62 3.04 7.72
N PHE A 2 -12.77 3.95 6.75
CA PHE A 2 -12.99 3.60 5.33
C PHE A 2 -11.81 2.82 4.69
N THR A 3 -10.58 3.20 5.03
CA THR A 3 -9.32 2.51 4.67
C THR A 3 -9.32 1.03 5.06
N ALA A 4 -9.71 0.68 6.28
CA ALA A 4 -9.74 -0.71 6.75
C ALA A 4 -10.71 -1.58 5.95
N VAL A 5 -11.87 -1.03 5.57
CA VAL A 5 -12.85 -1.73 4.73
C VAL A 5 -12.28 -1.99 3.33
N LEU A 6 -11.66 -0.98 2.71
CA LEU A 6 -11.03 -1.12 1.39
C LEU A 6 -9.91 -2.17 1.40
N PHE A 7 -8.98 -2.09 2.35
CA PHE A 7 -7.89 -3.07 2.43
C PHE A 7 -8.39 -4.49 2.71
N SER A 8 -9.49 -4.65 3.46
CA SER A 8 -10.12 -5.96 3.67
C SER A 8 -10.70 -6.54 2.38
N LEU A 9 -11.38 -5.71 1.58
CA LEU A 9 -11.90 -6.13 0.27
C LEU A 9 -10.78 -6.52 -0.69
N ILE A 10 -9.71 -5.74 -0.74
CA ILE A 10 -8.53 -6.04 -1.59
C ILE A 10 -7.87 -7.34 -1.12
N ALA A 11 -7.69 -7.54 0.19
CA ALA A 11 -7.11 -8.77 0.73
C ALA A 11 -7.92 -10.03 0.33
N VAL A 12 -9.25 -9.96 0.40
CA VAL A 12 -10.13 -11.07 -0.01
C VAL A 12 -10.07 -11.30 -1.52
N TYR A 13 -10.04 -10.23 -2.32
CA TYR A 13 -9.89 -10.32 -3.77
C TYR A 13 -8.57 -10.99 -4.15
N GLU A 14 -7.46 -10.52 -3.60
CA GLU A 14 -6.12 -11.07 -3.83
C GLU A 14 -6.03 -12.53 -3.39
N TRP A 15 -6.57 -12.87 -2.22
CA TRP A 15 -6.62 -14.25 -1.75
C TRP A 15 -7.35 -15.18 -2.74
N ARG A 16 -8.53 -14.75 -3.23
CA ARG A 16 -9.30 -15.51 -4.22
C ARG A 16 -8.55 -15.62 -5.54
N PHE A 17 -7.90 -14.55 -5.99
CA PHE A 17 -7.12 -14.52 -7.22
C PHE A 17 -5.91 -15.46 -7.16
N LEU A 18 -5.14 -15.39 -6.08
CA LEU A 18 -3.98 -16.26 -5.85
C LEU A 18 -4.39 -17.73 -5.74
N ARG A 19 -5.52 -18.01 -5.10
CA ARG A 19 -6.08 -19.36 -4.97
C ARG A 19 -6.55 -19.90 -6.31
N LYS A 20 -7.27 -19.09 -7.10
CA LYS A 20 -7.73 -19.45 -8.45
C LYS A 20 -6.56 -19.76 -9.40
N ARG A 21 -5.41 -19.09 -9.22
CA ARG A 21 -4.20 -19.33 -10.04
C ARG A 21 -3.25 -20.37 -9.45
N GLY A 22 -3.61 -21.05 -8.37
CA GLY A 22 -2.77 -22.10 -7.77
C GLY A 22 -1.36 -21.61 -7.40
N ARG A 23 -1.22 -20.34 -6.98
CA ARG A 23 0.11 -19.77 -6.72
C ARG A 23 0.78 -20.43 -5.52
N LYS A 24 2.13 -20.39 -5.48
CA LYS A 24 2.93 -20.94 -4.37
C LYS A 24 2.64 -20.16 -3.06
N PRO A 25 2.68 -20.82 -1.89
CA PRO A 25 2.42 -20.18 -0.59
C PRO A 25 3.31 -18.97 -0.32
N LYS A 26 4.56 -18.99 -0.81
CA LYS A 26 5.49 -17.84 -0.73
C LYS A 26 4.94 -16.57 -1.40
N THR A 27 4.10 -16.70 -2.43
CA THR A 27 3.48 -15.57 -3.14
C THR A 27 2.43 -14.89 -2.26
N TYR A 28 1.66 -15.67 -1.50
CA TYR A 28 0.68 -15.13 -0.55
C TYR A 28 1.39 -14.29 0.51
N VAL A 29 2.47 -14.82 1.09
CA VAL A 29 3.23 -14.07 2.11
C VAL A 29 3.71 -12.73 1.57
N LYS A 30 4.26 -12.70 0.34
CA LYS A 30 4.71 -11.45 -0.27
C LYS A 30 3.57 -10.46 -0.51
N VAL A 31 2.45 -10.92 -1.10
CA VAL A 31 1.30 -10.07 -1.40
C VAL A 31 0.72 -9.51 -0.11
N PHE A 32 0.47 -10.35 0.89
CA PHE A 32 -0.06 -9.91 2.19
C PHE A 32 0.91 -9.02 2.95
N ALA A 33 2.23 -9.25 2.88
CA ALA A 33 3.22 -8.38 3.51
C ALA A 33 3.18 -6.98 2.90
N VAL A 34 3.14 -6.86 1.57
CA VAL A 34 3.01 -5.56 0.89
C VAL A 34 1.69 -4.88 1.26
N LEU A 35 0.59 -5.63 1.24
CA LEU A 35 -0.73 -5.13 1.58
C LEU A 35 -0.79 -4.61 3.03
N LEU A 36 -0.13 -5.31 3.96
CA LEU A 36 -0.01 -4.92 5.36
C LEU A 36 0.82 -3.64 5.52
N VAL A 37 1.96 -3.52 4.82
CA VAL A 37 2.77 -2.29 4.83
C VAL A 37 1.96 -1.09 4.34
N CYS A 38 1.24 -1.26 3.22
CA CYS A 38 0.36 -0.21 2.69
C CYS A 38 -0.77 0.14 3.66
N PHE A 39 -1.40 -0.86 4.29
CA PHE A 39 -2.44 -0.64 5.30
C PHE A 39 -1.89 0.12 6.50
N THR A 40 -0.77 -0.31 7.08
CA THR A 40 -0.13 0.34 8.23
C THR A 40 0.23 1.79 7.92
N TYR A 41 0.80 2.06 6.75
CA TYR A 41 1.13 3.42 6.34
C TYR A 41 -0.13 4.31 6.27
N ASN A 42 -1.18 3.87 5.59
CA ASN A 42 -2.42 4.64 5.46
C ASN A 42 -3.14 4.80 6.81
N PHE A 43 -3.12 3.77 7.65
CA PHE A 43 -3.69 3.81 8.99
C PHE A 43 -2.96 4.82 9.88
N LEU A 44 -1.62 4.81 9.86
CA LEU A 44 -0.82 5.80 10.57
C LEU A 44 -1.10 7.22 10.06
N LEU A 45 -1.31 7.41 8.77
CA LEU A 45 -1.64 8.72 8.18
C LEU A 45 -3.03 9.22 8.61
N GLU A 46 -4.02 8.32 8.72
CA GLU A 46 -5.36 8.66 9.23
C GLU A 46 -5.33 8.97 10.74
N TRP A 47 -4.51 8.24 11.50
CA TRP A 47 -4.38 8.40 12.95
C TRP A 47 -3.55 9.64 13.33
N PHE A 48 -2.43 9.84 12.65
CA PHE A 48 -1.55 10.99 12.80
C PHE A 48 -1.86 11.99 11.69
N ARG A 49 -2.90 12.82 11.91
CA ARG A 49 -3.25 13.98 11.05
C ARG A 49 -2.12 14.98 10.78
N ARG A 50 -0.95 14.83 11.44
CA ARG A 50 0.26 15.65 11.27
C ARG A 50 1.34 15.03 10.39
N LEU A 51 1.13 13.81 9.87
CA LEU A 51 2.08 13.24 8.91
C LEU A 51 2.00 14.02 7.59
N PRO A 52 3.14 14.31 6.94
CA PRO A 52 3.15 14.99 5.65
C PRO A 52 2.24 14.22 4.68
N SER A 53 1.44 14.97 3.93
CA SER A 53 0.53 14.38 2.96
C SER A 53 1.29 13.43 2.03
N PRO A 54 0.67 12.36 1.52
CA PRO A 54 1.34 11.42 0.61
C PRO A 54 2.01 12.14 -0.57
N ASN A 55 1.42 13.25 -1.02
CA ASN A 55 1.96 14.09 -2.07
C ASN A 55 3.30 14.74 -1.68
N LEU A 56 3.44 15.24 -0.46
CA LEU A 56 4.70 15.80 0.05
C LEU A 56 5.79 14.72 0.18
N LEU A 57 5.43 13.49 0.55
CA LEU A 57 6.38 12.39 0.68
C LEU A 57 6.85 11.89 -0.70
N ILE A 58 5.94 11.86 -1.68
CA ILE A 58 6.26 11.60 -3.09
C ILE A 58 7.12 12.74 -3.66
N GLU A 59 6.80 14.00 -3.38
CA GLU A 59 7.59 15.15 -3.82
C GLU A 59 8.97 15.18 -3.14
N TRP A 60 9.11 14.68 -1.92
CA TRP A 60 10.41 14.55 -1.26
C TRP A 60 11.27 13.44 -1.86
N ILE A 61 10.66 12.29 -2.18
CA ILE A 61 11.37 11.15 -2.78
C ILE A 61 11.67 11.39 -4.27
N PHE A 62 10.73 11.97 -5.01
CA PHE A 62 10.77 12.11 -6.47
C PHE A 62 10.95 13.55 -6.97
N GLY A 63 10.84 14.57 -6.12
CA GLY A 63 11.03 15.98 -6.52
C GLY A 63 12.47 16.29 -6.95
N SER A 64 13.45 15.49 -6.52
CA SER A 64 14.81 15.56 -7.10
C SER A 64 14.86 15.06 -8.55
N LEU A 65 13.96 14.18 -8.98
CA LEU A 65 13.92 13.71 -10.37
C LEU A 65 13.33 14.74 -11.34
N VAL A 66 12.42 15.61 -10.86
CA VAL A 66 11.84 16.69 -11.69
C VAL A 66 12.91 17.72 -12.08
N ARG A 67 13.94 17.95 -11.26
CA ARG A 67 15.05 18.87 -11.60
C ARG A 67 16.09 18.30 -12.56
N VAL A 68 16.09 17.00 -12.84
CA VAL A 68 17.07 16.36 -13.74
C VAL A 68 16.55 16.30 -15.19
N PHE A 69 15.25 16.49 -15.40
CA PHE A 69 14.60 16.46 -16.72
C PHE A 69 14.12 17.83 -17.22
N VAL A 70 14.53 18.94 -16.58
CA VAL A 70 14.32 20.32 -17.05
C VAL A 70 15.66 20.97 -17.33
#